data_AF-A0A1I6BL88-F1
#
_entry.id   AF-A0A1I6BL88-F1
#
_cell.length_a   1.000
_cell.length_b   1.000
_cell.length_c   1.000
_cell.angle_alpha   90.00
_cell.angle_beta   90.00
_cell.angle_gamma   90.00
#
_symmetry.space_group_name_H-M   'P 1'
#
loop_
_entity.id
_entity.type
_entity.pdbx_description
1 polymer ?
#
loop_
_entity_poly.entity_id
_entity_poly.type
_entity_poly.pdbx_seq_one_letter_code
_entity_poly.pdbx_strand_id
1 'polypeptide(L)'
;MPKKRMPSESWKINIRPLIWKRDKQSCVHCKKMLSLNECHIDHINSGVNSTNALSNLRVLCKRCHVLRLDYRHRALISKALHEGLIQSNWREHLWE
;
A
#
# COMPACT_ATOMS: atom_id res chain seq x y z
N MET A 1 -2.38 10.13 -3.06
CA MET A 1 -3.16 9.52 -4.16
C MET A 1 -3.29 10.55 -5.29
N PRO A 2 -3.07 10.15 -6.56
CA PRO A 2 -3.12 11.04 -7.71
C PRO A 2 -4.52 11.58 -8.02
N LYS A 3 -4.58 12.75 -8.67
CA LYS A 3 -5.84 13.46 -8.99
C LYS A 3 -6.73 12.67 -9.96
N LYS A 4 -6.14 12.04 -10.99
CA LYS A 4 -6.86 11.19 -11.95
C LYS A 4 -6.80 9.75 -11.47
N ARG A 5 -7.97 9.14 -11.21
CA ARG A 5 -8.06 7.71 -10.87
C ARG A 5 -8.21 6.87 -12.13
N MET A 6 -7.77 5.62 -12.08
CA MET A 6 -8.07 4.66 -13.13
C MET A 6 -9.54 4.20 -13.03
N PRO A 7 -10.15 3.78 -14.16
CA PRO A 7 -11.46 3.15 -14.15
C PRO A 7 -11.50 1.95 -13.20
N SER A 8 -12.57 1.84 -12.41
CA SER A 8 -12.73 0.80 -11.37
C SER A 8 -12.64 -0.62 -11.93
N GLU A 9 -13.26 -0.83 -13.09
CA GLU A 9 -13.32 -2.16 -13.73
C GLU A 9 -11.93 -2.62 -14.17
N SER A 10 -11.23 -1.76 -14.93
CA SER A 10 -9.86 -2.03 -15.34
C SER A 10 -8.92 -2.18 -14.14
N TRP A 11 -9.15 -1.45 -13.06
CA TRP A 11 -8.35 -1.61 -11.84
C TRP A 11 -8.51 -3.01 -11.22
N LYS A 12 -9.75 -3.47 -11.05
CA LYS A 12 -10.05 -4.75 -10.40
C LYS A 12 -9.65 -5.95 -11.26
N ILE A 13 -9.99 -5.92 -12.55
CA ILE A 13 -9.79 -7.06 -13.46
C ILE A 13 -8.35 -7.13 -13.97
N ASN A 14 -7.76 -5.99 -14.34
CA ASN A 14 -6.48 -5.98 -15.05
C ASN A 14 -5.32 -5.54 -14.15
N ILE A 15 -5.39 -4.33 -13.61
CA ILE A 15 -4.21 -3.66 -13.05
C ILE A 15 -3.81 -4.24 -11.69
N ARG A 16 -4.76 -4.39 -10.76
CA ARG A 16 -4.48 -4.93 -9.42
C ARG A 16 -3.92 -6.36 -9.48
N PRO A 17 -4.51 -7.30 -10.24
CA PRO A 17 -3.94 -8.65 -10.40
C PRO A 17 -2.56 -8.64 -11.05
N LEU A 18 -2.32 -7.75 -12.02
CA LEU A 18 -1.01 -7.61 -12.67
C LEU A 18 0.07 -7.20 -11.67
N ILE A 19 -0.17 -6.15 -10.87
CA ILE A 19 0.78 -5.66 -9.86
C ILE A 19 1.02 -6.73 -8.79
N TRP A 20 -0.05 -7.41 -8.37
CA TRP A 20 0.03 -8.50 -7.40
C TRP A 20 0.90 -9.66 -7.88
N LYS A 21 0.71 -10.09 -9.13
CA LYS A 21 1.56 -11.12 -9.75
C LYS A 21 3.01 -10.65 -9.90
N ARG A 22 3.23 -9.42 -10.36
CA ARG A 22 4.57 -8.81 -10.51
C ARG A 22 5.34 -8.82 -9.19
N ASP A 23 4.68 -8.47 -8.09
CA ASP A 23 5.30 -8.43 -6.76
C ASP A 23 5.30 -9.80 -6.05
N LYS A 24 5.21 -10.87 -6.84
CA LYS A 24 5.28 -12.26 -6.39
C LYS A 24 4.28 -12.59 -5.28
N GLN A 25 3.10 -11.97 -5.34
CA GLN A 25 2.00 -12.22 -4.39
C GLN A 25 2.40 -11.91 -2.94
N SER A 26 3.33 -10.98 -2.75
CA SER A 26 3.95 -10.70 -1.47
C SER A 26 4.11 -9.20 -1.22
N CYS A 27 4.09 -8.80 0.05
CA CYS A 27 4.48 -7.45 0.45
C CYS A 27 5.91 -7.18 -0.01
N VAL A 28 6.14 -6.12 -0.77
CA VAL A 28 7.49 -5.83 -1.26
C VAL A 28 8.47 -5.48 -0.15
N HIS A 29 7.97 -4.99 0.99
CA HIS A 29 8.78 -4.64 2.16
C HIS A 29 9.07 -5.87 3.05
N CYS A 30 8.06 -6.42 3.73
CA CYS A 30 8.26 -7.50 4.70
C CYS A 30 8.17 -8.92 4.12
N LYS A 31 7.96 -9.06 2.80
CA LYS A 31 7.86 -10.34 2.07
C LYS A 31 6.73 -11.28 2.49
N LYS A 32 5.85 -10.86 3.42
CA LYS A 32 4.64 -11.62 3.78
C LYS A 32 3.81 -11.91 2.53
N MET A 33 3.44 -13.17 2.33
CA MET A 33 2.49 -13.58 1.28
C MET A 33 1.10 -13.00 1.55
N LEU A 34 0.44 -12.54 0.50
CA LEU A 34 -0.86 -11.87 0.56
C LEU A 34 -1.74 -12.42 -0.56
N SER A 35 -3.01 -12.67 -0.27
CA SER A 35 -3.99 -12.87 -1.33
C SER A 35 -4.24 -11.56 -2.08
N LEU A 36 -4.81 -11.69 -3.29
CA LEU A 36 -5.21 -10.54 -4.10
C LEU A 36 -6.24 -9.64 -3.39
N ASN A 37 -7.02 -10.18 -2.45
CA ASN A 37 -8.04 -9.42 -1.72
C ASN A 37 -7.48 -8.73 -0.47
N GLU A 38 -6.43 -9.28 0.14
CA GLU A 38 -5.80 -8.71 1.34
C GLU A 38 -4.71 -7.70 1.03
N CYS A 39 -4.16 -7.72 -0.18
CA CYS A 39 -3.04 -6.86 -0.54
C CYS A 39 -3.47 -5.38 -0.64
N HIS A 40 -2.62 -4.47 -0.20
CA HIS A 40 -2.79 -3.04 -0.44
C HIS A 40 -1.93 -2.66 -1.64
N ILE A 41 -2.48 -1.90 -2.59
CA ILE A 41 -1.66 -1.30 -3.65
C ILE A 41 -1.38 0.14 -3.26
N ASP A 42 -0.11 0.45 -3.10
CA ASP A 42 0.40 1.73 -2.63
C ASP A 42 1.19 2.44 -3.74
N HIS A 43 1.21 3.76 -3.69
CA HIS A 43 2.04 4.59 -4.56
C HIS A 43 3.42 4.77 -3.94
N ILE A 44 4.49 4.35 -4.64
CA ILE A 44 5.89 4.57 -4.22
C ILE A 44 6.13 6.06 -4.00
N ASN A 45 5.85 6.86 -5.03
CA ASN A 45 5.80 8.31 -4.94
C ASN A 45 4.35 8.76 -4.76
N SER A 46 4.01 9.21 -3.56
CA SER A 46 2.67 9.60 -3.18
C SER A 46 2.43 11.11 -3.32
N GLY A 47 1.16 11.49 -3.54
CA GLY A 47 0.74 12.90 -3.63
C GLY A 47 -0.19 13.18 -4.81
N VAL A 48 -0.54 14.45 -5.00
CA VAL A 48 -1.45 14.90 -6.08
C VAL A 48 -0.80 14.73 -7.47
N ASN A 49 0.51 14.97 -7.55
CA ASN A 49 1.33 14.83 -8.76
C ASN A 49 1.89 13.40 -8.96
N SER A 50 1.40 12.43 -8.17
CA SER A 50 1.73 11.02 -8.33
C SER A 50 1.19 10.48 -9.66
N THR A 51 1.69 9.32 -10.09
CA THR A 51 1.23 8.64 -11.30
C THR A 51 0.61 7.28 -10.95
N ASN A 52 -0.33 6.83 -11.77
CA ASN A 52 -0.84 5.45 -11.73
C ASN A 52 -0.03 4.51 -12.63
N ALA A 53 1.17 4.93 -13.06
CA ALA A 53 2.05 4.06 -13.82
C ALA A 53 2.36 2.82 -12.98
N LEU A 54 2.41 1.65 -13.61
CA LEU A 54 2.71 0.40 -12.92
C LEU A 54 4.01 0.48 -12.12
N SER A 55 5.03 1.15 -12.66
CA SER A 55 6.32 1.39 -12.01
C SER A 55 6.22 2.17 -10.69
N ASN A 56 5.14 2.94 -10.49
CA ASN A 56 4.89 3.72 -9.27
C ASN A 56 3.93 3.03 -8.30
N LEU A 57 3.41 1.85 -8.63
CA LEU A 57 2.50 1.10 -7.79
C LEU A 57 3.22 -0.13 -7.22
N ARG A 58 2.86 -0.57 -6.01
CA ARG A 58 3.42 -1.76 -5.37
C ARG A 58 2.47 -2.44 -4.40
N VAL A 59 2.70 -3.72 -4.14
CA VAL A 59 2.00 -4.50 -3.13
C VAL A 59 2.60 -4.30 -1.74
N LEU A 60 1.73 -3.98 -0.78
CA LEU A 60 2.06 -3.96 0.65
C LEU A 60 1.02 -4.75 1.45
N CYS A 61 1.45 -5.28 2.61
CA CYS A 61 0.50 -5.71 3.63
C CYS A 61 -0.04 -4.48 4.37
N LYS A 62 -1.19 -4.63 5.03
CA LYS A 62 -1.83 -3.53 5.78
C LYS A 62 -0.87 -2.88 6.78
N ARG A 63 -0.09 -3.67 7.53
CA ARG A 63 0.90 -3.16 8.50
C ARG A 63 1.96 -2.28 7.84
N CYS A 64 2.60 -2.77 6.78
CA CYS A 64 3.63 -1.99 6.06
C CYS A 64 3.02 -0.75 5.41
N HIS A 65 1.84 -0.85 4.81
CA HIS A 65 1.17 0.31 4.22
C HIS A 65 0.88 1.41 5.26
N VAL A 66 0.49 1.04 6.48
CA VAL A 66 0.27 1.97 7.59
C VAL A 66 1.57 2.61 8.08
N LEU A 67 2.65 1.83 8.17
CA LEU A 67 3.96 2.26 8.69
C LEU A 67 4.83 2.97 7.65
N ARG A 68 4.25 3.44 6.54
CA ARG A 68 4.94 4.30 5.58
C ARG A 68 5.41 5.58 6.27
N LEU A 69 6.64 6.02 5.98
CA LEU A 69 7.20 7.27 6.50
C LEU A 69 6.44 8.50 5.94
N ASP A 70 5.83 8.36 4.76
CA ASP A 70 4.98 9.41 4.17
C ASP A 70 3.88 9.84 5.15
N TYR A 71 3.89 11.14 5.49
CA TYR A 71 2.94 11.74 6.42
C TYR A 71 1.47 11.55 6.02
N ARG A 72 1.20 11.30 4.73
CA ARG A 72 -0.15 11.05 4.21
C ARG A 72 -0.77 9.75 4.71
N HIS A 73 0.06 8.80 5.15
CA HIS A 73 -0.41 7.52 5.72
C HIS A 73 -0.67 7.61 7.23
N ARG A 74 -0.29 8.71 7.89
CA ARG A 74 -0.48 8.90 9.35
C ARG A 74 -1.93 8.79 9.80
N ALA A 75 -2.89 9.15 8.94
CA ALA A 75 -4.32 9.00 9.24
C ALA A 75 -4.73 7.53 9.49
N LEU A 76 -3.93 6.56 9.04
CA LEU A 76 -4.18 5.13 9.24
C LEU A 76 -3.68 4.62 10.60
N ILE A 77 -2.80 5.36 11.29
CA ILE A 77 -2.13 4.93 12.52
C ILE A 77 -3.13 4.69 13.65
N SER A 78 -4.04 5.63 13.89
CA SER A 78 -5.01 5.54 15.00
C SER A 78 -5.87 4.28 14.91
N LYS A 79 -6.43 4.02 13.72
CA LYS A 79 -7.21 2.80 13.46
C LYS A 79 -6.37 1.53 13.60
N ALA A 80 -5.14 1.54 13.09
CA ALA A 80 -4.25 0.39 13.17
C ALA A 80 -3.80 0.07 14.61
N LEU A 81 -3.64 1.09 15.46
CA LEU A 81 -3.39 0.93 16.90
C LEU A 81 -4.59 0.30 17.59
N HIS A 82 -5.80 0.82 17.33
CA HIS A 82 -7.03 0.31 17.92
C HIS A 82 -7.28 -1.17 17.53
N GLU A 83 -6.96 -1.55 16.29
CA GLU A 83 -7.08 -2.92 15.80
C GLU A 83 -5.89 -3.84 16.20
N GLY A 84 -4.91 -3.34 16.96
CA GLY A 84 -3.73 -4.12 17.38
C GLY A 84 -2.77 -4.50 16.23
N LEU A 85 -2.92 -3.89 15.05
CA LEU A 85 -2.08 -4.17 13.88
C LEU A 85 -0.64 -3.65 14.05
N ILE A 86 -0.50 -2.54 14.78
CA ILE A 86 0.78 -1.89 15.12
C ILE A 86 0.82 -1.59 16.61
N GLN A 87 2.03 -1.41 17.14
CA GLN A 87 2.29 -1.10 18.55
C GLN A 87 2.38 0.41 18.79
N SER A 88 2.25 0.86 20.05
CA SER A 88 2.31 2.29 20.42
C SER A 88 3.64 2.97 20.07
N ASN A 89 4.73 2.21 20.05
CA ASN A 89 6.07 2.64 19.61
C ASN A 89 6.24 2.61 18.07
N TRP A 90 5.16 2.60 17.28
CA TRP A 90 5.18 2.49 15.81
C TRP A 90 6.15 3.41 15.07
N ARG A 91 6.53 4.54 15.66
CA ARG A 91 7.51 5.49 15.08
C ARG A 91 8.86 4.83 14.82
N GLU A 92 9.24 3.86 15.65
CA GLU A 92 10.48 3.07 15.51
C GLU A 92 10.39 2.05 14.37
N HIS A 93 9.19 1.81 13.83
CA HIS A 93 8.91 0.82 12.79
C HIS A 93 8.52 1.47 11.45
N LEU A 94 8.68 2.79 11.32
CA LEU A 94 8.44 3.49 10.07
C LEU A 94 9.45 3.10 9.01
N TRP A 95 9.00 3.09 7.76
CA TRP A 95 9.84 2.79 6.61
C TRP A 95 9.36 3.60 5.39
N GLU A 96 10.30 4.28 4.72
CA GLU A 96 10.22 4.98 3.41
C GLU A 96 8.98 5.81 3.01
#